data_AF-A0A519NS49-F1
#
_entry.id   AF-A0A519NS49-F1
#
_cell.length_a   1.000
_cell.length_b   1.000
_cell.length_c   1.000
_cell.angle_alpha   90.00
_cell.angle_beta   90.00
_cell.angle_gamma   90.00
#
_symmetry.space_group_name_H-M   'P 1'
#
loop_
_entity.id
_entity.type
_entity.pdbx_description
1 polymer ?
#
loop_
_entity_poly.entity_id
_entity_poly.type
_entity_poly.pdbx_seq_one_letter_code
_entity_poly.pdbx_strand_id
1 'polypeptide(L)'
;SKYNIMAFTEQGVAMLSSVLNSTRAIEVNIQIIRIFTKMRHMLSDNTEIRLEIEKIKGKLDNQDKNMEIVFRYLDELLEKQERPAPKRTRIGFKPDEL
;
A
#
# COMPACT_ATOMS: atom_id res chain seq x y z
N SER A 1 -15.25 -43.11 -5.30
CA SER A 1 -14.97 -41.68 -5.01
C SER A 1 -15.42 -41.39 -3.59
N LYS A 2 -14.50 -41.10 -2.66
CA LYS A 2 -14.79 -40.91 -1.24
C LYS A 2 -14.74 -39.40 -0.97
N TYR A 3 -15.90 -38.75 -0.80
CA TYR A 3 -15.95 -37.34 -0.44
C TYR A 3 -15.39 -37.17 0.97
N ASN A 4 -14.26 -36.45 1.10
CA ASN A 4 -13.67 -36.15 2.39
C ASN A 4 -14.43 -34.99 3.01
N ILE A 5 -15.53 -35.30 3.70
CA ILE A 5 -16.35 -34.32 4.38
C ILE A 5 -15.52 -33.75 5.52
N MET A 6 -15.03 -32.53 5.36
CA MET A 6 -14.35 -31.80 6.42
C MET A 6 -15.40 -31.36 7.45
N ALA A 7 -15.62 -32.21 8.46
CA ALA A 7 -16.40 -31.87 9.64
C ALA A 7 -15.82 -30.57 10.23
N PHE A 8 -16.69 -29.67 10.70
CA PHE A 8 -16.30 -28.37 11.26
C PHE A 8 -15.81 -27.31 10.28
N THR A 9 -16.11 -27.41 8.98
CA THR A 9 -16.05 -26.27 8.05
C THR A 9 -17.45 -25.66 7.89
N GLU A 10 -17.55 -24.42 7.42
CA GLU A 10 -18.85 -23.75 7.18
C GLU A 10 -19.81 -24.64 6.35
N GLN A 11 -19.28 -25.27 5.29
CA GLN A 11 -20.02 -26.17 4.42
C GLN A 11 -20.24 -27.57 5.04
N GLY A 12 -19.25 -28.08 5.78
CA GLY A 12 -19.37 -29.37 6.48
C GLY A 12 -20.36 -29.33 7.64
N VAL A 13 -20.49 -28.19 8.31
CA VAL A 13 -21.44 -27.93 9.38
C VAL A 13 -22.85 -27.76 8.81
N ALA A 14 -23.00 -27.06 7.68
CA ALA A 14 -24.28 -26.99 6.95
C ALA A 14 -24.78 -28.37 6.50
N MET A 15 -23.89 -29.25 6.03
CA MET A 15 -24.22 -30.64 5.70
C MET A 15 -24.51 -31.51 6.92
N LEU A 16 -23.97 -31.19 8.11
CA LEU A 16 -24.31 -31.88 9.35
C LEU A 16 -25.66 -31.44 9.92
N SER A 17 -26.07 -30.18 9.76
CA SER A 17 -27.41 -29.73 10.18
C SER A 17 -28.56 -30.42 9.46
N SER A 18 -28.37 -30.81 8.20
CA SER A 18 -29.42 -31.54 7.47
C SER A 18 -29.63 -32.96 7.98
N VAL A 19 -28.63 -33.53 8.67
CA VAL A 19 -28.66 -34.88 9.25
C VAL A 19 -29.04 -34.86 10.73
N LEU A 20 -28.57 -33.85 11.48
CA LEU A 20 -28.80 -33.74 12.92
C LEU A 20 -29.88 -32.70 13.23
N ASN A 21 -31.14 -33.12 13.27
CA ASN A 21 -32.31 -32.25 13.50
C ASN A 21 -32.72 -32.10 14.98
N SER A 22 -31.76 -32.24 15.90
CA SER A 22 -31.99 -32.03 17.33
C SER A 22 -31.79 -30.55 17.70
N THR A 23 -32.58 -30.03 18.63
CA THR A 23 -32.45 -28.66 19.17
C THR A 23 -31.01 -28.36 19.61
N ARG A 24 -30.34 -29.32 20.26
CA ARG A 24 -28.95 -29.19 20.70
C ARG A 24 -27.97 -29.12 19.53
N ALA A 25 -28.22 -29.88 18.47
CA ALA A 25 -27.37 -29.89 17.28
C ALA A 25 -27.48 -28.57 16.48
N ILE A 26 -28.69 -28.00 16.41
CA ILE A 26 -28.94 -26.70 15.79
C ILE A 26 -28.17 -25.60 16.52
N GLU A 27 -28.22 -25.60 17.86
CA GLU A 27 -27.51 -24.59 18.66
C GLU A 27 -25.99 -24.65 18.47
N VAL A 28 -25.41 -25.86 18.50
CA VAL A 28 -23.98 -26.07 18.28
C VAL A 28 -23.56 -25.62 16.87
N ASN A 29 -24.37 -25.91 15.85
CA ASN A 29 -24.10 -25.47 14.48
C ASN A 29 -24.02 -23.95 14.37
N ILE A 30 -25.00 -23.24 14.94
CA ILE A 30 -25.02 -21.77 14.98
C ILE A 30 -23.76 -21.22 15.65
N GLN A 31 -23.34 -21.82 16.77
CA GLN A 31 -22.12 -21.40 17.47
C GLN A 31 -20.87 -21.60 16.61
N ILE A 32 -20.75 -22.75 15.93
CA ILE A 32 -19.62 -23.03 15.05
C ILE A 32 -19.54 -21.98 13.92
N ILE A 33 -20.64 -21.72 13.21
CA ILE A 33 -20.69 -20.72 12.13
C ILE A 33 -20.25 -19.35 12.64
N ARG A 34 -20.81 -18.88 13.77
CA ARG A 34 -20.44 -17.59 14.37
C ARG A 34 -18.94 -17.47 14.66
N ILE A 35 -18.34 -18.53 15.18
CA ILE A 35 -16.90 -18.56 15.46
C ILE A 35 -16.10 -18.45 14.16
N PHE A 36 -16.45 -19.23 13.14
CA PHE A 36 -15.77 -19.17 11.83
C PHE A 36 -15.90 -17.80 11.16
N THR A 37 -17.10 -17.20 11.19
CA THR A 37 -17.33 -15.86 10.65
C THR A 37 -16.47 -14.82 11.38
N LYS A 38 -16.42 -14.87 12.72
CA LYS A 38 -15.61 -13.96 13.54
C LYS A 38 -14.11 -14.13 13.28
N MET A 39 -13.63 -15.37 13.16
CA MET A 39 -12.23 -15.65 12.80
C MET A 39 -11.88 -15.09 11.42
N ARG A 40 -12.75 -15.24 10.43
CA ARG A 40 -12.54 -14.71 9.07
C ARG A 40 -12.50 -13.18 9.07
N HIS A 41 -13.42 -12.52 9.77
CA HIS A 41 -13.38 -11.06 9.94
C HIS A 41 -12.06 -10.62 10.58
N MET A 42 -11.66 -11.22 11.69
CA MET A 42 -10.41 -10.86 12.37
C MET A 42 -9.18 -11.04 11.47
N LEU A 43 -9.15 -12.05 10.60
CA LEU A 43 -8.08 -12.23 9.62
C LEU A 43 -8.13 -11.18 8.50
N SER A 44 -9.34 -10.86 8.00
CA SER A 44 -9.55 -9.87 6.94
C SER A 44 -9.20 -8.44 7.39
N ASP A 45 -9.65 -8.05 8.58
CA ASP A 45 -9.44 -6.70 9.14
C ASP A 45 -7.93 -6.35 9.21
N ASN A 46 -7.10 -7.33 9.56
CA ASN A 46 -5.64 -7.15 9.61
C ASN A 46 -4.98 -6.99 8.24
N THR A 47 -5.56 -7.58 7.19
CA THR A 47 -5.01 -7.49 5.83
C THR A 47 -5.32 -6.15 5.17
N GLU A 48 -6.52 -5.63 5.38
CA GLU A 48 -6.95 -4.33 4.83
C GLU A 48 -6.13 -3.19 5.45
N ILE A 49 -6.01 -3.16 6.78
CA ILE A 49 -5.19 -2.17 7.49
C ILE A 49 -3.73 -2.23 7.04
N ARG A 50 -3.17 -3.44 6.87
CA ARG A 50 -1.80 -3.62 6.37
C ARG A 50 -1.63 -3.05 4.96
N LEU A 51 -2.59 -3.28 4.07
CA LEU A 51 -2.55 -2.78 2.70
C LEU A 51 -2.63 -1.25 2.66
N GLU A 52 -3.46 -0.63 3.49
CA GLU A 52 -3.53 0.83 3.61
C GLU A 52 -2.22 1.42 4.12
N ILE A 53 -1.61 0.81 5.14
CA ILE A 53 -0.31 1.23 5.66
C ILE A 53 0.77 1.17 4.58
N GLU A 54 0.84 0.08 3.80
CA GLU A 54 1.81 -0.04 2.71
C GLU A 54 1.59 1.00 1.61
N LYS A 55 0.32 1.32 1.27
CA LYS A 55 0.01 2.41 0.34
C LYS A 55 0.48 3.78 0.87
N ILE A 56 0.27 4.05 2.16
CA ILE A 56 0.72 5.32 2.79
C ILE A 56 2.25 5.40 2.76
N LYS A 57 2.95 4.34 3.18
CA LYS A 57 4.42 4.29 3.14
C LYS A 57 4.97 4.52 1.74
N GLY A 58 4.39 3.88 0.73
CA GLY A 58 4.82 4.06 -0.67
C GLY A 58 4.62 5.50 -1.17
N LYS A 59 3.54 6.18 -0.77
CA LYS A 59 3.33 7.60 -1.09
C LYS A 59 4.37 8.50 -0.41
N LEU A 60 4.68 8.25 0.85
CA LEU A 60 5.68 9.02 1.60
C LEU A 60 7.09 8.87 1.00
N ASP A 61 7.52 7.65 0.69
CA ASP A 61 8.83 7.40 0.04
C ASP A 61 8.96 8.13 -1.30
N ASN A 62 7.88 8.19 -2.08
CA ASN A 62 7.87 8.94 -3.33
C ASN A 62 7.91 10.47 -3.09
N GLN A 63 7.27 10.97 -2.03
CA GLN A 63 7.35 12.39 -1.66
C GLN A 63 8.77 12.77 -1.22
N ASP A 64 9.43 11.93 -0.41
CA ASP A 64 10.80 12.18 0.05
C ASP A 64 11.78 12.30 -1.13
N LYS A 65 11.68 11.39 -2.11
CA LYS A 65 12.47 11.46 -3.36
C LYS A 65 12.21 12.73 -4.16
N ASN A 66 10.94 13.15 -4.26
CA ASN A 66 10.60 14.39 -4.95
C ASN A 66 11.17 15.62 -4.21
N MET A 67 11.18 15.61 -2.86
CA MET A 67 11.78 16.67 -2.07
C MET A 67 13.29 16.74 -2.27
N GLU A 68 13.99 15.61 -2.29
CA GLU A 68 15.42 15.55 -2.60
C GLU A 68 15.74 16.18 -3.96
N ILE A 69 14.93 15.88 -4.97
CA ILE A 69 15.06 16.46 -6.32
C ILE A 69 14.83 17.98 -6.29
N VAL A 70 13.81 18.46 -5.57
CA VAL A 70 13.53 19.90 -5.45
C VAL A 70 14.70 20.63 -4.77
N PHE A 71 15.24 20.10 -3.69
CA PHE A 71 16.40 20.71 -3.02
C PHE A 71 17.63 20.73 -3.92
N ARG A 72 17.92 19.65 -4.65
CA ARG A 72 19.00 19.62 -5.64
C ARG A 72 18.85 20.74 -6.68
N TYR A 73 17.64 20.96 -7.19
CA TYR A 73 17.40 22.05 -8.15
C TYR A 73 17.55 23.44 -7.53
N LEU A 74 17.14 23.62 -6.27
CA LEU A 74 17.36 24.88 -5.57
C LEU A 74 18.85 25.17 -5.39
N ASP A 75 19.64 24.16 -5.02
CA ASP A 75 21.10 24.27 -4.88
C ASP A 75 21.77 24.63 -6.22
N GLU A 76 21.38 23.96 -7.32
CA GLU A 76 21.87 24.27 -8.67
C GLU A 76 21.56 25.72 -9.10
N LEU A 77 20.37 26.23 -8.74
CA LEU A 77 19.96 27.60 -9.05
C LEU A 77 20.74 28.63 -8.22
N LEU A 78 21.02 28.33 -6.95
CA LEU A 78 21.86 29.18 -6.09
C LEU A 78 23.29 29.24 -6.63
N GLU A 79 23.89 28.09 -6.96
CA GLU A 79 25.24 28.04 -7.57
C GLU A 79 25.33 28.79 -8.90
N LYS A 80 24.25 28.80 -9.71
CA LYS A 80 24.24 29.51 -10.98
C LYS A 80 24.19 31.03 -10.80
N GLN A 81 23.63 31.54 -9.71
CA GLN A 81 23.63 32.97 -9.39
C GLN A 81 24.99 33.46 -8.87
N GLU A 82 25.75 32.61 -8.18
CA GLU A 82 27.06 32.99 -7.62
C GLU A 82 28.20 33.03 -8.66
N ARG A 83 28.02 32.35 -9.80
CA ARG A 83 29.02 32.40 -10.89
C ARG A 83 29.03 33.80 -11.50
N PRO A 84 30.17 34.52 -11.48
CA PRO A 84 30.25 35.84 -12.09
C PRO A 84 29.91 35.73 -13.57
N ALA A 85 29.00 36.57 -14.05
CA ALA A 85 28.60 36.59 -15.45
C ALA A 85 29.88 36.70 -16.32
N PRO A 86 30.05 35.83 -17.34
CA PRO A 86 31.24 35.87 -18.18
C PRO A 86 31.39 37.28 -18.76
N LYS A 87 32.62 37.84 -18.73
CA LYS A 87 32.92 39.16 -19.30
C LYS A 87 32.34 39.21 -20.71
N ARG A 88 31.28 40.00 -20.90
CA ARG A 88 30.61 40.10 -22.19
C ARG A 88 31.62 40.59 -23.22
N THR A 89 31.87 39.78 -24.25
CA THR A 89 32.62 40.21 -25.42
C THR A 89 31.86 41.37 -26.05
N ARG A 90 32.48 42.56 -26.16
CA ARG A 90 31.86 43.69 -26.89
C ARG A 90 31.58 43.24 -28.32
N ILE A 91 30.31 43.33 -28.73
CA ILE A 91 29.86 43.08 -30.10
C ILE A 91 29.76 44.45 -30.77
N GLY A 92 30.64 44.74 -31.73
CA GLY A 92 30.75 46.03 -32.40
C GLY A 92 32.13 46.25 -33.02
N PHE A 93 32.29 47.32 -33.80
CA PHE A 93 33.54 47.66 -34.48
C PHE A 93 34.64 47.97 -33.46
N LYS A 94 35.69 47.15 -33.44
CA LYS A 94 36.94 47.44 -32.74
C LYS A 94 37.90 48.01 -33.78
N PRO A 95 38.27 49.30 -33.71
CA PRO A 95 39.41 49.77 -34.46
C PRO A 95 40.62 49.01 -33.92
N ASP A 96 41.34 48.31 -34.80
CA ASP A 96 42.61 47.68 -34.43
C ASP A 96 43.53 48.77 -33.83
N GLU A 97 43.89 48.61 -32.57
CA GLU A 97 44.89 49.45 -31.92
C GLU A 97 46.29 48.92 -32.30
N LEU A 98 47.12 49.85 -32.78
CA LEU A 98 48.57 49.74 -33.01
C LEU A 98 49.34 49.22 -31.79
#